data_AF-A0A843BVC8-F1
#
_entry.id   AF-A0A843BVC8-F1
#
_cell.length_a   1.000
_cell.length_b   1.000
_cell.length_c   1.000
_cell.angle_alpha   90.00
_cell.angle_beta   90.00
_cell.angle_gamma   90.00
#
_symmetry.space_group_name_H-M   'P 1'
#
loop_
_entity.id
_entity.type
_entity.pdbx_description
1 polymer ?
#
loop_
_entity_poly.entity_id
_entity_poly.type
_entity_poly.pdbx_seq_one_letter_code
_entity_poly.pdbx_strand_id
1 'polypeptide(L)'
;MIASISEKAISFDKQEILQKEIEKAIELLHAFREKYSFFSNPSSIETLNPEAIFKIEKKKMGDFFDWINYYLKPLGNLTLDQNIYRNIRSQFDDFKDLIYIVVDKNKSLAEKVDANWNVIAGLGGDKHLAKKIIFCFNYQTKNVVPIFDTNHLKYFVNTIVGKPNFSTKFLTMSVGEKYQYLTNVLLAEKESSKITSTWEITYFCYFLYRIFPPEDIKSRDKRKKQFEKTMFSHKLDFRYFMETLNQLRKSGKISAEDLRNYRKQWENRTQDRSIILARLKSL
;
A
#
# COMPACT_ATOMS: atom_id res chain seq x y z
N MET A 1 5.44 8.06 28.76
CA MET A 1 6.01 9.07 27.86
C MET A 1 6.36 8.41 26.54
N ILE A 2 5.81 8.89 25.43
CA ILE A 2 6.28 8.49 24.10
C ILE A 2 7.69 9.11 23.98
N ALA A 3 8.73 8.30 23.76
CA ALA A 3 10.07 8.81 23.45
C ALA A 3 9.96 9.92 22.41
N SER A 4 10.72 11.02 22.58
CA SER A 4 10.57 12.17 21.69
C SER A 4 10.75 11.72 20.24
N ILE A 5 9.96 12.26 19.31
CA ILE A 5 10.04 11.92 17.88
C ILE A 5 11.50 12.01 17.38
N SER A 6 12.24 12.98 17.90
CA SER A 6 13.68 13.17 17.67
C SER A 6 14.52 11.97 18.06
N GLU A 7 14.33 11.39 19.25
CA GLU A 7 15.07 10.18 19.68
C GLU A 7 14.82 9.00 18.75
N LYS A 8 13.55 8.78 18.37
CA LYS A 8 13.20 7.69 17.47
C LYS A 8 13.75 7.92 16.06
N ALA A 9 13.75 9.17 15.60
CA ALA A 9 14.30 9.56 14.31
C ALA A 9 15.82 9.32 14.22
N ILE A 10 16.60 9.62 15.27
CA ILE A 10 18.06 9.35 15.31
C ILE A 10 18.37 7.86 15.13
N SER A 11 17.50 7.00 15.68
CA SER A 11 17.68 5.56 15.61
C SER A 11 17.10 4.91 14.35
N PHE A 12 16.36 5.67 13.53
CA PHE A 12 15.64 5.16 12.38
C PHE A 12 16.57 4.95 11.19
N ASP A 13 16.40 3.80 10.52
CA ASP A 13 17.11 3.45 9.27
C ASP A 13 18.63 3.73 9.29
N LYS A 14 19.33 3.32 10.37
CA LYS A 14 20.79 3.54 10.51
C LYS A 14 21.66 3.00 9.36
N GLN A 15 21.11 2.09 8.54
CA GLN A 15 21.78 1.50 7.39
C GLN A 15 21.38 2.17 6.06
N GLU A 16 20.52 3.19 6.11
CA GLU A 16 20.02 3.97 4.97
C GLU A 16 19.41 3.11 3.86
N ILE A 17 18.85 1.95 4.21
CA ILE A 17 18.30 1.01 3.22
C ILE A 17 17.02 1.60 2.66
N LEU A 18 16.14 2.07 3.55
CA LEU A 18 14.87 2.65 3.15
C LEU A 18 15.08 3.99 2.43
N GLN A 19 16.02 4.80 2.90
CA GLN A 19 16.37 6.04 2.22
C GLN A 19 16.76 5.80 0.75
N LYS A 20 17.65 4.83 0.49
CA LYS A 20 18.06 4.48 -0.89
C LYS A 20 16.93 3.89 -1.74
N GLU A 21 16.01 3.13 -1.13
CA GLU A 21 14.82 2.64 -1.82
C GLU A 21 13.90 3.79 -2.26
N ILE A 22 13.74 4.79 -1.39
CA ILE A 22 12.91 5.97 -1.68
C ILE A 22 13.57 6.85 -2.73
N GLU A 23 14.88 7.10 -2.65
CA GLU A 23 15.61 7.86 -3.68
C GLU A 23 15.41 7.27 -5.08
N LYS A 24 15.55 5.95 -5.23
CA LYS A 24 15.24 5.24 -6.49
C LYS A 24 13.79 5.39 -6.92
N ALA A 25 12.85 5.35 -5.98
CA ALA A 25 11.44 5.54 -6.29
C ALA A 25 11.12 6.97 -6.73
N ILE A 26 11.84 7.98 -6.22
CA ILE A 26 11.76 9.36 -6.68
C ILE A 26 12.33 9.50 -8.10
N GLU A 27 13.44 8.84 -8.44
CA GLU A 27 13.94 8.79 -9.81
C GLU A 27 12.89 8.20 -10.78
N LEU A 28 12.24 7.10 -10.38
CA LEU A 28 11.12 6.52 -11.13
C LEU A 28 9.93 7.48 -11.25
N LEU A 29 9.64 8.29 -10.22
CA LEU A 29 8.61 9.31 -10.29
C LEU A 29 8.96 10.41 -11.30
N HIS A 30 10.24 10.80 -11.37
CA HIS A 30 10.70 11.73 -12.41
C HIS A 30 10.50 11.15 -13.81
N ALA A 31 10.91 9.90 -14.04
CA ALA A 31 10.69 9.21 -15.32
C ALA A 31 9.20 9.08 -15.67
N PHE A 32 8.34 8.78 -14.69
CA PHE A 32 6.88 8.75 -14.88
C PHE A 32 6.35 10.11 -15.35
N ARG A 33 6.81 11.20 -14.75
CA ARG A 33 6.37 12.56 -15.09
C ARG A 33 6.96 13.10 -16.39
N GLU A 34 8.11 12.59 -16.81
CA GLU A 34 8.62 12.86 -18.16
C GLU A 34 7.77 12.15 -19.22
N LYS A 35 7.43 10.89 -18.97
CA LYS A 35 6.55 10.10 -19.85
C LYS A 35 5.14 10.68 -19.93
N TYR A 36 4.56 11.05 -18.78
CA TYR A 36 3.25 11.67 -18.66
C TYR A 36 3.43 13.13 -18.22
N SER A 37 3.85 13.98 -19.14
CA SER A 37 4.19 15.39 -18.91
C SER A 37 3.01 16.32 -18.62
N PHE A 38 1.92 15.79 -18.05
CA PHE A 38 0.64 16.48 -17.89
C PHE A 38 0.74 17.76 -17.03
N PHE A 39 1.64 17.81 -16.06
CA PHE A 39 1.83 19.02 -15.24
C PHE A 39 2.52 20.16 -15.98
N SER A 40 3.50 19.86 -16.83
CA SER A 40 4.23 20.87 -17.62
C SER A 40 3.53 21.18 -18.94
N ASN A 41 2.84 20.21 -19.52
CA ASN A 41 2.09 20.29 -20.76
C ASN A 41 0.71 19.59 -20.60
N PRO A 42 -0.31 20.26 -20.04
CA PRO A 42 -1.63 19.66 -19.86
C PRO A 42 -2.27 19.14 -21.15
N SER A 43 -1.97 19.76 -22.31
CA SER A 43 -2.47 19.29 -23.61
C SER A 43 -1.99 17.87 -23.97
N SER A 44 -0.91 17.36 -23.36
CA SER A 44 -0.46 15.98 -23.60
C SER A 44 -1.38 14.92 -23.00
N ILE A 45 -2.34 15.30 -22.12
CA ILE A 45 -3.40 14.42 -21.63
C ILE A 45 -4.22 13.82 -22.79
N GLU A 46 -4.41 14.56 -23.88
CA GLU A 46 -5.13 14.07 -25.07
C GLU A 46 -4.41 12.94 -25.80
N THR A 47 -3.12 12.74 -25.57
CA THR A 47 -2.37 11.62 -26.14
C THR A 47 -2.55 10.32 -25.32
N LEU A 48 -3.13 10.42 -24.12
CA LEU A 48 -3.48 9.26 -23.32
C LEU A 48 -4.57 8.48 -24.03
N ASN A 49 -4.45 7.15 -24.04
CA ASN A 49 -5.44 6.27 -24.64
C ASN A 49 -5.98 5.25 -23.62
N PRO A 50 -7.16 4.67 -23.88
CA PRO A 50 -7.75 3.68 -22.98
C PRO A 50 -6.84 2.46 -22.69
N GLU A 51 -5.97 2.03 -23.61
CA GLU A 51 -5.05 0.89 -23.40
C GLU A 51 -3.93 1.20 -22.40
N ALA A 52 -3.59 2.49 -22.23
CA ALA A 52 -2.70 2.94 -21.17
C ALA A 52 -3.35 2.80 -19.78
N ILE A 53 -4.68 2.75 -19.69
CA ILE A 53 -5.42 2.56 -18.44
C ILE A 53 -5.64 1.08 -18.12
N PHE A 54 -6.21 0.34 -19.07
CA PHE A 54 -6.50 -1.08 -18.90
C PHE A 54 -6.49 -1.80 -20.25
N LYS A 55 -5.78 -2.93 -20.33
CA LYS A 55 -5.63 -3.74 -21.54
C LYS A 55 -6.64 -4.88 -21.54
N ILE A 56 -7.70 -4.75 -22.35
CA ILE A 56 -8.84 -5.68 -22.34
C ILE A 56 -8.41 -7.11 -22.67
N GLU A 57 -7.68 -7.29 -23.77
CA GLU A 57 -7.26 -8.61 -24.27
C GLU A 57 -6.43 -9.38 -23.24
N LYS A 58 -5.56 -8.66 -22.52
CA LYS A 58 -4.64 -9.23 -21.53
C LYS A 58 -5.24 -9.24 -20.12
N LYS A 59 -6.47 -8.75 -19.95
CA LYS A 59 -7.17 -8.57 -18.67
C LYS A 59 -6.28 -8.00 -17.57
N LYS A 60 -5.46 -7.00 -17.91
CA LYS A 60 -4.45 -6.43 -17.00
C LYS A 60 -4.43 -4.92 -17.03
N MET A 61 -3.82 -4.33 -16.01
CA MET A 61 -3.58 -2.89 -15.94
C MET A 61 -2.79 -2.41 -17.17
N GLY A 62 -3.15 -1.22 -17.62
CA GLY A 62 -2.41 -0.50 -18.63
C GLY A 62 -1.17 0.14 -18.03
N ASP A 63 -0.31 0.63 -18.90
CA ASP A 63 1.00 1.15 -18.53
C ASP A 63 0.94 2.31 -17.51
N PHE A 64 -0.05 3.20 -17.62
CA PHE A 64 -0.22 4.32 -16.71
C PHE A 64 -0.42 3.87 -15.25
N PHE A 65 -1.27 2.87 -15.04
CA PHE A 65 -1.53 2.32 -13.71
C PHE A 65 -0.50 1.28 -13.28
N ASP A 66 0.21 0.64 -14.21
CA ASP A 66 1.39 -0.16 -13.89
C ASP A 66 2.47 0.72 -13.22
N TRP A 67 2.72 1.93 -13.75
CA TRP A 67 3.57 2.93 -13.10
C TRP A 67 3.11 3.28 -11.69
N ILE A 68 1.86 3.72 -11.56
CA ILE A 68 1.33 4.19 -10.28
C ILE A 68 1.31 3.06 -9.23
N ASN A 69 0.94 1.84 -9.58
CA ASN A 69 0.74 0.77 -8.58
C ASN A 69 1.97 -0.09 -8.31
N TYR A 70 2.82 -0.34 -9.31
CA TYR A 70 3.96 -1.23 -9.16
C TYR A 70 5.28 -0.47 -9.02
N TYR A 71 5.62 0.37 -10.00
CA TYR A 71 6.90 1.08 -10.01
C TYR A 71 6.96 2.13 -8.90
N LEU A 72 5.88 2.88 -8.69
CA LEU A 72 5.74 3.90 -7.64
C LEU A 72 5.12 3.32 -6.36
N LYS A 73 5.18 2.00 -6.17
CA LYS A 73 4.76 1.35 -4.92
C LYS A 73 5.50 1.85 -3.69
N PRO A 74 6.83 2.11 -3.73
CA PRO A 74 7.54 2.66 -2.59
C PRO A 74 7.16 4.11 -2.25
N LEU A 75 6.33 4.77 -3.05
CA LEU A 75 5.79 6.12 -2.75
C LEU A 75 4.38 6.06 -2.14
N GLY A 76 4.02 4.92 -1.56
CA GLY A 76 2.71 4.67 -0.96
C GLY A 76 1.96 3.56 -1.69
N ASN A 77 1.90 2.38 -1.08
CA ASN A 77 1.25 1.21 -1.67
C ASN A 77 -0.28 1.31 -1.53
N LEU A 78 -0.99 1.05 -2.63
CA LEU A 78 -2.44 0.92 -2.64
C LEU A 78 -2.83 -0.50 -3.04
N THR A 79 -3.81 -1.07 -2.33
CA THR A 79 -4.45 -2.32 -2.73
C THR A 79 -5.83 -1.98 -3.27
N LEU A 80 -6.00 -2.08 -4.58
CA LEU A 80 -7.21 -1.67 -5.29
C LEU A 80 -7.78 -2.85 -6.09
N ASP A 81 -9.10 -2.89 -6.22
CA ASP A 81 -9.78 -3.86 -7.08
C ASP A 81 -9.44 -3.56 -8.56
N GLN A 82 -9.14 -4.60 -9.34
CA GLN A 82 -8.89 -4.48 -10.78
C GLN A 82 -10.08 -3.89 -11.54
N ASN A 83 -11.31 -4.05 -11.02
CA ASN A 83 -12.52 -3.47 -11.61
C ASN A 83 -12.46 -1.94 -11.68
N ILE A 84 -11.73 -1.28 -10.77
CA ILE A 84 -11.56 0.18 -10.79
C ILE A 84 -10.92 0.61 -12.12
N TYR A 85 -9.88 -0.06 -12.59
CA TYR A 85 -9.22 0.30 -13.85
C TYR A 85 -10.09 0.04 -15.07
N ARG A 86 -10.97 -0.97 -15.01
CA ARG A 86 -11.97 -1.21 -16.07
C ARG A 86 -12.98 -0.08 -16.14
N ASN A 87 -13.44 0.39 -14.97
CA ASN A 87 -14.40 1.50 -14.87
C ASN A 87 -13.77 2.81 -15.36
N ILE A 88 -12.52 3.08 -14.99
CA ILE A 88 -11.77 4.26 -15.49
C ILE A 88 -11.66 4.19 -17.01
N ARG A 89 -11.35 3.01 -17.56
CA ARG A 89 -11.28 2.84 -19.03
C ARG A 89 -12.65 3.08 -19.69
N SER A 90 -13.75 2.61 -19.11
CA SER A 90 -15.08 2.80 -19.70
C SER A 90 -15.56 4.26 -19.62
N GLN A 91 -15.06 5.01 -18.65
CA GLN A 91 -15.37 6.43 -18.43
C GLN A 91 -14.11 7.27 -18.68
N PHE A 92 -13.47 7.05 -19.83
CA PHE A 92 -12.14 7.56 -20.11
C PHE A 92 -12.09 9.09 -20.22
N ASP A 93 -13.12 9.70 -20.81
CA ASP A 93 -13.19 11.15 -20.93
C ASP A 93 -13.38 11.83 -19.57
N ASP A 94 -14.27 11.30 -18.71
CA ASP A 94 -14.40 11.76 -17.31
C ASP A 94 -13.07 11.65 -16.56
N PHE A 95 -12.30 10.58 -16.81
CA PHE A 95 -10.97 10.43 -16.24
C PHE A 95 -10.00 11.50 -16.72
N LYS A 96 -9.98 11.83 -18.03
CA LYS A 96 -9.14 12.91 -18.57
C LYS A 96 -9.48 14.25 -17.91
N ASP A 97 -10.76 14.57 -17.77
CA ASP A 97 -11.22 15.79 -17.11
C ASP A 97 -10.73 15.88 -15.65
N LEU A 98 -10.76 14.76 -14.94
CA LEU A 98 -10.20 14.66 -13.59
C LEU A 98 -8.68 14.86 -13.59
N ILE A 99 -7.94 14.34 -14.58
CA ILE A 99 -6.49 14.57 -14.70
C ILE A 99 -6.20 16.05 -15.00
N TYR A 100 -6.98 16.73 -15.84
CA TYR A 100 -6.87 18.18 -16.05
C TYR A 100 -6.99 18.95 -14.74
N ILE A 101 -7.97 18.60 -13.90
CA ILE A 101 -8.13 19.19 -12.57
C ILE A 101 -6.92 18.92 -11.67
N VAL A 102 -6.39 17.69 -11.68
CA VAL A 102 -5.22 17.30 -10.88
C VAL A 102 -3.98 18.14 -11.20
N VAL A 103 -3.76 18.45 -12.48
CA VAL A 103 -2.57 19.16 -12.94
C VAL A 103 -2.73 20.68 -13.01
N ASP A 104 -3.96 21.18 -12.84
CA ASP A 104 -4.24 22.61 -12.78
C ASP A 104 -3.47 23.28 -11.61
N LYS A 105 -2.67 24.29 -11.93
CA LYS A 105 -1.83 25.02 -10.96
C LYS A 105 -2.64 25.99 -10.09
N ASN A 106 -3.82 26.39 -10.55
CA ASN A 106 -4.68 27.33 -9.85
C ASN A 106 -5.58 26.64 -8.81
N LYS A 107 -5.69 25.32 -8.87
CA LYS A 107 -6.50 24.54 -7.92
C LYS A 107 -5.71 24.16 -6.68
N SER A 108 -6.35 24.34 -5.53
CA SER A 108 -5.85 23.86 -4.24
C SER A 108 -5.84 22.33 -4.16
N LEU A 109 -5.13 21.79 -3.17
CA LEU A 109 -5.12 20.34 -2.91
C LEU A 109 -6.52 19.83 -2.58
N ALA A 110 -7.30 20.60 -1.81
CA ALA A 110 -8.67 20.30 -1.46
C ALA A 110 -9.54 20.19 -2.71
N GLU A 111 -9.48 21.17 -3.61
CA GLU A 111 -10.25 21.13 -4.87
C GLU A 111 -9.89 19.94 -5.75
N LYS A 112 -8.61 19.55 -5.80
CA LYS A 112 -8.15 18.37 -6.56
C LYS A 112 -8.70 17.07 -5.99
N VAL A 113 -8.69 16.94 -4.67
CA VAL A 113 -9.27 15.78 -3.98
C VAL A 113 -10.80 15.79 -4.06
N ASP A 114 -11.43 16.97 -4.02
CA ASP A 114 -12.89 17.12 -4.07
C ASP A 114 -13.50 17.22 -5.45
N ALA A 115 -12.69 17.10 -6.50
CA ALA A 115 -13.19 16.81 -7.84
C ALA A 115 -14.14 15.60 -7.84
N ASN A 116 -14.98 15.50 -8.88
CA ASN A 116 -16.06 14.52 -8.99
C ASN A 116 -15.57 13.09 -9.29
N TRP A 117 -14.62 12.58 -8.50
CA TRP A 117 -14.04 11.23 -8.64
C TRP A 117 -15.09 10.13 -8.55
N ASN A 118 -16.20 10.39 -7.86
CA ASN A 118 -17.34 9.47 -7.72
C ASN A 118 -18.14 9.25 -9.01
N VAL A 119 -17.89 10.02 -10.08
CA VAL A 119 -18.44 9.68 -11.42
C VAL A 119 -17.96 8.29 -11.85
N ILE A 120 -16.70 7.96 -11.53
CA ILE A 120 -16.09 6.65 -11.78
C ILE A 120 -16.31 5.72 -10.59
N ALA A 121 -17.07 4.66 -10.82
CA ALA A 121 -17.38 3.65 -9.82
C ALA A 121 -16.08 3.04 -9.22
N GLY A 122 -15.99 3.06 -7.89
CA GLY A 122 -14.84 2.57 -7.13
C GLY A 122 -13.75 3.61 -6.82
N LEU A 123 -13.86 4.84 -7.33
CA LEU A 123 -12.98 5.97 -6.96
C LEU A 123 -13.56 6.89 -5.88
N GLY A 124 -14.75 6.59 -5.36
CA GLY A 124 -15.37 7.33 -4.26
C GLY A 124 -14.76 7.06 -2.87
N GLY A 125 -15.44 7.54 -1.82
CA GLY A 125 -15.03 7.33 -0.43
C GLY A 125 -13.91 8.29 -0.02
N ASP A 126 -12.80 7.73 0.50
CA ASP A 126 -11.63 8.51 0.92
C ASP A 126 -10.66 8.83 -0.23
N LYS A 127 -10.97 8.38 -1.46
CA LYS A 127 -10.28 8.80 -2.70
C LYS A 127 -8.78 8.49 -2.69
N HIS A 128 -8.39 7.33 -2.16
CA HIS A 128 -6.98 6.93 -2.03
C HIS A 128 -6.22 6.97 -3.37
N LEU A 129 -6.81 6.43 -4.45
CA LEU A 129 -6.17 6.45 -5.76
C LEU A 129 -6.04 7.87 -6.30
N ALA A 130 -7.06 8.71 -6.14
CA ALA A 130 -7.01 10.12 -6.54
C ALA A 130 -5.87 10.86 -5.83
N LYS A 131 -5.76 10.72 -4.50
CA LYS A 131 -4.66 11.33 -3.72
C LYS A 131 -3.29 10.86 -4.18
N LYS A 132 -3.15 9.58 -4.55
CA LYS A 132 -1.90 9.05 -5.12
C LYS A 132 -1.57 9.65 -6.49
N ILE A 133 -2.56 9.76 -7.39
CA ILE A 133 -2.39 10.43 -8.68
C ILE A 133 -1.99 11.90 -8.46
N ILE A 134 -2.68 12.60 -7.56
CA ILE A 134 -2.39 13.99 -7.18
C ILE A 134 -0.97 14.12 -6.69
N PHE A 135 -0.53 13.26 -5.76
CA PHE A 135 0.84 13.22 -5.26
C PHE A 135 1.85 13.05 -6.40
N CYS A 136 1.61 12.10 -7.32
CA CYS A 136 2.53 11.85 -8.43
C CYS A 136 2.72 13.08 -9.32
N PHE A 137 1.65 13.81 -9.65
CA PHE A 137 1.75 14.99 -10.53
C PHE A 137 2.13 16.29 -9.82
N ASN A 138 1.88 16.39 -8.52
CA ASN A 138 2.10 17.61 -7.73
C ASN A 138 3.28 17.49 -6.76
N TYR A 139 4.10 16.43 -6.86
CA TYR A 139 5.24 16.18 -5.98
C TYR A 139 6.18 17.40 -5.82
N GLN A 140 6.49 18.10 -6.92
CA GLN A 140 7.34 19.30 -6.94
C GLN A 140 6.80 20.47 -6.11
N THR A 141 5.50 20.49 -5.82
CA THR A 141 4.90 21.57 -5.00
C THR A 141 5.27 21.43 -3.53
N LYS A 142 5.77 20.25 -3.11
CA LYS A 142 6.10 19.90 -1.71
C LYS A 142 4.92 20.06 -0.73
N ASN A 143 3.70 20.17 -1.25
CA ASN A 143 2.47 20.41 -0.48
C ASN A 143 1.53 19.20 -0.45
N VAL A 144 2.02 18.00 -0.79
CA VAL A 144 1.24 16.76 -0.79
C VAL A 144 2.04 15.67 -0.08
N VAL A 145 1.42 14.99 0.89
CA VAL A 145 2.05 13.88 1.64
C VAL A 145 1.57 12.51 1.14
N PRO A 146 2.44 11.50 1.01
CA PRO A 146 2.06 10.15 0.57
C PRO A 146 1.40 9.30 1.66
N ILE A 147 0.46 9.90 2.41
CA ILE A 147 -0.43 9.23 3.38
C ILE A 147 -1.85 9.36 2.82
N PHE A 148 -2.29 8.40 2.03
CA PHE A 148 -3.52 8.57 1.25
C PHE A 148 -4.82 8.30 2.02
N ASP A 149 -4.74 7.66 3.19
CA ASP A 149 -5.88 7.47 4.09
C ASP A 149 -6.00 8.66 5.06
N THR A 150 -7.13 9.38 5.00
CA THR A 150 -7.38 10.56 5.86
C THR A 150 -7.38 10.20 7.34
N ASN A 151 -7.85 9.01 7.72
CA ASN A 151 -7.83 8.57 9.12
C ASN A 151 -6.41 8.27 9.58
N HIS A 152 -5.57 7.69 8.73
CA HIS A 152 -4.14 7.53 9.05
C HIS A 152 -3.45 8.88 9.19
N LEU A 153 -3.73 9.82 8.28
CA LEU A 153 -3.16 11.16 8.34
C LEU A 153 -3.59 11.88 9.64
N LYS A 154 -4.87 11.80 10.01
CA LYS A 154 -5.39 12.31 11.28
C LYS A 154 -4.73 11.64 12.49
N TYR A 155 -4.54 10.32 12.45
CA TYR A 155 -3.86 9.57 13.49
C TYR A 155 -2.42 10.07 13.68
N PHE A 156 -1.66 10.29 12.61
CA PHE A 156 -0.29 10.78 12.70
C PHE A 156 -0.24 12.21 13.23
N VAL A 157 -1.09 13.10 12.74
CA VAL A 157 -1.21 14.47 13.27
C VAL A 157 -1.51 14.44 14.77
N ASN A 158 -2.44 13.59 15.22
CA ASN A 158 -2.76 13.44 16.65
C ASN A 158 -1.58 12.90 17.47
N THR A 159 -0.79 12.01 16.87
CA THR A 159 0.37 11.39 17.51
C THR A 159 1.53 12.37 17.67
N ILE A 160 1.74 13.24 16.68
CA ILE A 160 2.88 14.16 16.62
C ILE A 160 2.58 15.46 17.36
N VAL A 161 1.43 16.09 17.08
CA VAL A 161 1.04 17.38 17.67
C VAL A 161 0.48 17.22 19.09
N GLY A 162 0.03 16.02 19.46
CA GLY A 162 -0.52 15.74 20.78
C GLY A 162 -1.98 16.20 20.93
N LYS A 163 -2.92 15.41 20.37
CA LYS A 163 -4.38 15.68 20.38
C LYS A 163 -4.73 17.15 20.07
N PRO A 164 -4.49 17.61 18.83
CA PRO A 164 -4.92 18.95 18.43
C PRO A 164 -6.43 19.10 18.67
N ASN A 165 -6.81 20.24 19.24
CA ASN A 165 -8.21 20.64 19.35
C ASN A 165 -8.71 21.01 17.95
N PHE A 166 -9.16 20.00 17.19
CA PHE A 166 -9.82 20.23 15.92
C PHE A 166 -11.06 21.09 16.17
N SER A 167 -11.14 22.21 15.48
CA SER A 167 -12.30 23.10 15.57
C SER A 167 -13.57 22.39 15.10
N THR A 168 -14.74 22.88 15.51
CA THR A 168 -16.03 22.41 14.98
C THR A 168 -16.08 22.47 13.45
N LYS A 169 -15.43 23.47 12.85
CA LYS A 169 -15.25 23.61 11.39
C LYS A 169 -14.56 22.39 10.76
N PHE A 170 -13.61 21.76 11.44
CA PHE A 170 -12.94 20.56 10.93
C PHE A 170 -13.92 19.38 10.75
N LEU A 171 -14.95 19.28 11.59
CA LEU A 171 -15.92 18.19 11.50
C LEU A 171 -16.78 18.30 10.23
N THR A 172 -17.12 19.52 9.83
CA THR A 172 -17.96 19.83 8.66
C THR A 172 -17.20 19.91 7.34
N MET A 173 -15.87 19.89 7.37
CA MET A 173 -15.04 19.91 6.16
C MET A 173 -15.28 18.68 5.26
N SER A 174 -15.14 18.90 3.95
CA SER A 174 -15.08 17.83 2.94
C SER A 174 -13.86 16.93 3.14
N VAL A 175 -13.77 15.84 2.35
CA VAL A 175 -12.60 14.94 2.38
C VAL A 175 -11.34 15.68 1.94
N GLY A 176 -11.41 16.47 0.87
CA GLY A 176 -10.28 17.24 0.37
C GLY A 176 -9.83 18.34 1.32
N GLU A 177 -10.76 19.07 1.93
CA GLU A 177 -10.44 20.09 2.93
C GLU A 177 -9.75 19.49 4.16
N LYS A 178 -10.27 18.36 4.69
CA LYS A 178 -9.64 17.62 5.79
C LYS A 178 -8.24 17.16 5.41
N TYR A 179 -8.10 16.59 4.22
CA TYR A 179 -6.82 16.10 3.73
C TYR A 179 -5.78 17.22 3.60
N GLN A 180 -6.15 18.36 2.99
CA GLN A 180 -5.28 19.52 2.87
C GLN A 180 -4.92 20.10 4.24
N TYR A 181 -5.90 20.28 5.13
CA TYR A 181 -5.64 20.80 6.48
C TYR A 181 -4.62 19.94 7.23
N LEU A 182 -4.85 18.62 7.28
CA LEU A 182 -3.96 17.70 7.99
C LEU A 182 -2.58 17.58 7.32
N THR A 183 -2.53 17.65 5.99
CA THR A 183 -1.28 17.71 5.20
C THR A 183 -0.44 18.91 5.63
N ASN A 184 -1.04 20.09 5.70
CA ASN A 184 -0.35 21.32 6.09
C ASN A 184 0.16 21.25 7.53
N VAL A 185 -0.65 20.74 8.45
CA VAL A 185 -0.23 20.54 9.86
C VAL A 185 0.95 19.58 9.93
N LEU A 186 0.88 18.44 9.24
CA LEU A 186 1.95 17.45 9.26
C LEU A 186 3.26 17.97 8.66
N LEU A 187 3.17 18.73 7.57
CA LEU A 187 4.33 19.38 6.95
C LEU A 187 4.96 20.41 7.89
N ALA A 188 4.16 21.26 8.55
CA ALA A 188 4.67 22.22 9.52
C ALA A 188 5.43 21.55 10.67
N GLU A 189 4.93 20.41 11.17
CA GLU A 189 5.62 19.63 12.21
C GLU A 189 6.90 18.96 11.70
N LYS A 190 6.90 18.47 10.46
CA LYS A 190 8.13 17.94 9.84
C LYS A 190 9.21 19.02 9.79
N GLU A 191 8.85 20.23 9.37
CA GLU A 191 9.77 21.36 9.18
C GLU A 191 10.22 22.00 10.50
N SER A 192 9.44 21.91 11.58
CA SER A 192 9.81 22.46 12.89
C SER A 192 10.98 21.72 13.56
N SER A 193 11.23 20.46 13.17
CA SER A 193 12.26 19.60 13.74
C SER A 193 13.59 19.70 12.98
N LYS A 194 14.69 19.89 13.73
CA LYS A 194 16.06 19.93 13.17
C LYS A 194 16.48 18.64 12.47
N ILE A 195 15.84 17.52 12.79
CA ILE A 195 16.18 16.20 12.21
C ILE A 195 15.35 15.93 10.97
N THR A 196 14.04 16.14 11.04
CA THR A 196 13.11 15.73 9.97
C THR A 196 12.87 16.81 8.91
N SER A 197 13.28 18.06 9.16
CA SER A 197 13.18 19.14 8.16
C SER A 197 13.94 18.82 6.88
N THR A 198 15.11 18.18 6.99
CA THR A 198 15.92 17.78 5.82
C THR A 198 15.45 16.50 5.14
N TRP A 199 14.53 15.76 5.75
CA TRP A 199 14.07 14.48 5.21
C TRP A 199 13.16 14.69 4.00
N GLU A 200 13.25 13.76 3.03
CA GLU A 200 12.26 13.66 1.97
C GLU A 200 10.89 13.26 2.57
N ILE A 201 9.80 13.76 1.99
CA ILE A 201 8.47 13.65 2.59
C ILE A 201 7.96 12.20 2.67
N THR A 202 8.26 11.39 1.66
CA THR A 202 7.97 9.96 1.63
C THR A 202 8.75 9.24 2.72
N TYR A 203 10.05 9.51 2.86
CA TYR A 203 10.89 8.95 3.93
C TYR A 203 10.33 9.28 5.32
N PHE A 204 9.94 10.53 5.54
CA PHE A 204 9.25 10.93 6.76
C PHE A 204 7.94 10.16 6.99
N CYS A 205 7.11 10.00 5.95
CA CYS A 205 5.86 9.23 6.07
C CYS A 205 6.11 7.74 6.39
N TYR A 206 7.14 7.13 5.81
CA TYR A 206 7.53 5.76 6.16
C TYR A 206 7.99 5.63 7.61
N PHE A 207 8.78 6.59 8.09
CA PHE A 207 9.15 6.67 9.49
C PHE A 207 7.91 6.65 10.38
N LEU A 208 6.91 7.47 10.07
CA LEU A 208 5.66 7.52 10.83
C LEU A 208 4.94 6.16 10.84
N TYR A 209 4.76 5.55 9.67
CA TYR A 209 4.12 4.23 9.57
C TYR A 209 4.87 3.13 10.32
N ARG A 210 6.21 3.18 10.33
CA ARG A 210 7.03 2.13 10.94
C ARG A 210 7.16 2.29 12.46
N ILE A 211 7.24 3.53 12.92
CA ILE A 211 7.48 3.84 14.34
C ILE A 211 6.19 4.02 15.12
N PHE A 212 5.15 4.53 14.46
CA PHE A 212 3.85 4.80 15.04
C PHE A 212 2.73 4.16 14.19
N PRO A 213 2.74 2.85 13.93
CA PRO A 213 1.74 2.25 13.04
C PRO A 213 0.31 2.48 13.56
N PRO A 214 -0.63 2.91 12.70
CA PRO A 214 -2.06 2.85 12.97
C PRO A 214 -2.53 1.44 13.42
N GLU A 215 -3.63 1.37 14.16
CA GLU A 215 -4.04 0.13 14.85
C GLU A 215 -4.48 -0.98 13.87
N ASP A 216 -5.13 -0.59 12.77
CA ASP A 216 -5.51 -1.49 11.69
C ASP A 216 -4.26 -2.12 11.02
N ILE A 217 -3.18 -1.35 10.87
CA ILE A 217 -1.88 -1.85 10.37
C ILE A 217 -1.25 -2.83 11.37
N LYS A 218 -1.22 -2.49 12.67
CA LYS A 218 -0.73 -3.42 13.71
C LYS A 218 -1.50 -4.74 13.69
N SER A 219 -2.82 -4.66 13.52
CA SER A 219 -3.68 -5.85 13.48
C SER A 219 -3.40 -6.72 12.25
N ARG A 220 -3.16 -6.11 11.09
CA ARG A 220 -2.81 -6.81 9.84
C ARG A 220 -1.47 -7.52 9.94
N ASP A 221 -0.46 -6.86 10.52
CA ASP A 221 0.86 -7.46 10.71
C ASP A 221 0.84 -8.63 11.67
N LYS A 222 0.07 -8.54 12.76
CA LYS A 222 -0.15 -9.67 13.68
C LYS A 222 -0.78 -10.86 12.96
N ARG A 223 -1.83 -10.62 12.16
CA ARG A 223 -2.48 -11.68 11.36
C ARG A 223 -1.52 -12.30 10.34
N LYS A 224 -0.71 -11.49 9.66
CA LYS A 224 0.30 -11.97 8.70
C LYS A 224 1.35 -12.85 9.37
N LYS A 225 1.92 -12.40 10.50
CA LYS A 225 2.89 -13.20 11.27
C LYS A 225 2.28 -14.50 11.79
N GLN A 226 1.03 -14.47 12.24
CA GLN A 226 0.31 -15.66 12.66
C GLN A 226 0.10 -16.64 11.49
N PHE A 227 -0.33 -16.13 10.33
CA PHE A 227 -0.48 -16.94 9.13
C PHE A 227 0.84 -17.56 8.66
N GLU A 228 1.93 -16.80 8.65
CA GLU A 228 3.27 -17.29 8.31
C GLU A 228 3.74 -18.38 9.29
N LYS A 229 3.51 -18.18 10.59
CA LYS A 229 3.81 -19.19 11.62
C LYS A 229 3.00 -20.47 11.41
N THR A 230 1.70 -20.36 11.12
CA THR A 230 0.83 -21.51 10.83
C THR A 230 1.26 -22.23 9.55
N MET A 231 1.56 -21.50 8.48
CA MET A 231 2.08 -22.07 7.23
C MET A 231 3.43 -22.76 7.42
N PHE A 232 4.32 -22.18 8.21
CA PHE A 232 5.61 -22.79 8.54
C PHE A 232 5.43 -24.07 9.37
N SER A 233 4.54 -24.06 10.37
CA SER A 233 4.18 -25.25 11.15
C SER A 233 3.64 -26.36 10.23
N HIS A 234 2.69 -26.04 9.33
CA HIS A 234 2.15 -27.02 8.40
C HIS A 234 3.21 -27.61 7.45
N LYS A 235 4.19 -26.80 7.02
CA LYS A 235 5.31 -27.29 6.21
C LYS A 235 6.21 -28.25 7.00
N LEU A 236 6.48 -27.96 8.26
CA LEU A 236 7.22 -28.84 9.15
C LEU A 236 6.47 -30.15 9.40
N ASP A 237 5.17 -30.07 9.72
CA ASP A 237 4.33 -31.26 9.93
C ASP A 237 4.30 -32.15 8.70
N PHE A 238 4.16 -31.56 7.51
CA PHE A 238 4.18 -32.31 6.26
C PHE A 238 5.55 -32.95 5.97
N ARG A 239 6.65 -32.23 6.22
CA ARG A 239 8.00 -32.80 6.08
C ARG A 239 8.17 -34.01 7.01
N TYR A 240 7.81 -33.86 8.28
CA TYR A 240 7.89 -34.93 9.27
C TYR A 240 7.03 -36.14 8.89
N PHE A 241 5.80 -35.89 8.41
CA PHE A 241 4.92 -36.91 7.87
C PHE A 241 5.54 -37.67 6.69
N MET A 242 6.13 -36.96 5.72
CA MET A 242 6.79 -37.58 4.57
C MET A 242 8.02 -38.39 4.96
N GLU A 243 8.81 -37.91 5.93
CA GLU A 243 9.95 -38.65 6.49
C GLU A 243 9.49 -39.95 7.15
N THR A 244 8.41 -39.91 7.93
CA THR A 244 7.83 -41.08 8.59
C THR A 244 7.35 -42.12 7.57
N LEU A 245 6.62 -41.71 6.53
CA LEU A 245 6.19 -42.61 5.44
C LEU A 245 7.38 -43.24 4.70
N ASN A 246 8.42 -42.46 4.41
CA ASN A 246 9.60 -42.97 3.74
C ASN A 246 10.36 -44.00 4.60
N GLN A 247 10.44 -43.79 5.92
CA GLN A 247 11.03 -44.76 6.85
C GLN A 247 10.23 -46.06 6.89
N LEU A 248 8.91 -45.99 7.06
CA LEU A 248 8.03 -47.16 7.07
C LEU A 248 8.09 -47.96 5.76
N ARG A 249 8.19 -47.27 4.63
CA ARG A 249 8.38 -47.91 3.32
C ARG A 249 9.73 -48.63 3.24
N LYS A 250 10.81 -47.97 3.69
CA LYS A 250 12.16 -48.58 3.71
C LYS A 250 12.22 -49.83 4.58
N SER A 251 11.46 -49.87 5.68
CA SER A 251 11.37 -51.04 6.56
C SER A 251 10.33 -52.09 6.10
N GLY A 252 9.71 -51.92 4.93
CA GLY A 252 8.71 -52.85 4.40
C GLY A 252 7.36 -52.86 5.13
N LYS A 253 7.10 -51.89 6.01
CA LYS A 253 5.87 -51.81 6.82
C LYS A 253 4.67 -51.25 6.05
N ILE A 254 4.92 -50.52 4.97
CA ILE A 254 3.89 -50.00 4.07
C ILE A 254 4.34 -50.14 2.61
N SER A 255 3.37 -50.32 1.70
CA SER A 255 3.62 -50.39 0.26
C SER A 255 3.75 -49.00 -0.38
N ALA A 256 4.14 -48.96 -1.66
CA ALA A 256 4.11 -47.72 -2.45
C ALA A 256 2.69 -47.19 -2.66
N GLU A 257 1.69 -48.08 -2.68
CA GLU A 257 0.28 -47.70 -2.80
C GLU A 257 -0.25 -47.09 -1.49
N ASP A 258 0.13 -47.66 -0.35
CA ASP A 258 -0.18 -47.10 0.97
C ASP A 258 0.41 -45.69 1.12
N LEU A 259 1.65 -45.47 0.67
CA LEU A 259 2.28 -44.15 0.68
C LEU A 259 1.48 -43.12 -0.13
N ARG A 260 1.00 -43.49 -1.33
CA ARG A 260 0.13 -42.63 -2.15
C ARG A 260 -1.19 -42.32 -1.43
N ASN A 261 -1.80 -43.34 -0.82
CA ASN A 261 -3.06 -43.21 -0.10
C ASN A 261 -2.93 -42.32 1.14
N TYR A 262 -1.89 -42.50 1.96
CA TYR A 262 -1.64 -41.64 3.13
C TYR A 262 -1.36 -40.20 2.72
N ARG A 263 -0.61 -39.96 1.64
CA ARG A 263 -0.40 -38.61 1.11
C ARG A 263 -1.71 -37.95 0.69
N LYS A 264 -2.57 -38.67 -0.04
CA LYS A 264 -3.89 -38.18 -0.46
C LYS A 264 -4.81 -37.90 0.74
N GLN A 265 -4.74 -38.73 1.79
CA GLN A 265 -5.48 -38.49 3.04
C GLN A 265 -4.96 -37.25 3.78
N TRP A 266 -3.65 -37.03 3.82
CA TRP A 266 -3.05 -35.84 4.44
C TRP A 266 -3.48 -34.54 3.75
N GLU A 267 -3.59 -34.56 2.42
CA GLU A 267 -4.04 -33.43 1.61
C GLU A 267 -5.55 -33.16 1.79
N ASN A 268 -6.37 -34.20 1.89
CA ASN A 268 -7.84 -34.08 1.93
C ASN A 268 -8.46 -34.01 3.34
N ARG A 269 -7.72 -34.43 4.39
CA ARG A 269 -8.25 -34.51 5.77
C ARG A 269 -7.36 -33.75 6.74
N THR A 270 -7.43 -32.43 6.67
CA THR A 270 -6.65 -31.51 7.53
C THR A 270 -6.92 -31.70 9.02
N GLN A 271 -8.15 -32.11 9.41
CA GLN A 271 -8.55 -32.32 10.81
C GLN A 271 -8.03 -33.64 11.40
N ASP A 272 -7.69 -34.64 10.57
CA ASP A 272 -7.29 -35.99 11.02
C ASP A 272 -5.77 -36.19 11.03
N ARG A 273 -4.97 -35.16 10.71
CA ARG A 273 -3.52 -35.28 10.51
C ARG A 273 -2.78 -35.83 11.73
N SER A 274 -3.18 -35.42 12.93
CA SER A 274 -2.62 -35.93 14.18
C SER A 274 -2.91 -37.41 14.40
N ILE A 275 -4.13 -37.86 14.03
CA ILE A 275 -4.57 -39.25 14.12
C ILE A 275 -3.82 -40.11 13.10
N ILE A 276 -3.65 -39.62 11.87
CA ILE A 276 -2.88 -40.30 10.81
C ILE A 276 -1.42 -40.48 11.27
N LEU A 277 -0.79 -39.43 11.82
CA LEU A 277 0.58 -39.53 12.34
C LEU A 277 0.70 -40.51 13.51
N ALA A 278 -0.26 -40.51 14.44
CA ALA A 278 -0.26 -41.44 15.57
C ALA A 278 -0.34 -42.90 15.09
N ARG A 279 -1.22 -43.17 14.11
CA ARG A 279 -1.36 -44.50 13.49
C ARG A 279 -0.10 -44.95 12.75
N LEU A 280 0.54 -44.05 12.02
CA LEU A 280 1.80 -44.37 11.32
C LEU A 280 2.94 -44.69 12.30
N LYS A 281 3.00 -44.00 13.45
CA LYS A 281 4.00 -44.26 14.49
C LYS A 281 3.83 -45.61 15.18
N SER A 282 2.61 -46.17 15.20
CA SER A 282 2.34 -47.48 15.80
C SER A 282 2.63 -48.67 14.88
N LEU A 283 2.96 -48.44 13.60
CA LEU A 283 3.31 -49.49 12.64
C LEU A 283 4.77 -49.87 12.78
#